data_AF-A0AAF0XZW3-F1
#
_entry.id   AF-A0AAF0XZW3-F1
#
_cell.length_a   1.000
_cell.length_b   1.000
_cell.length_c   1.000
_cell.angle_alpha   90.00
_cell.angle_beta   90.00
_cell.angle_gamma   90.00
#
_symmetry.space_group_name_H-M   'P 1'
#
loop_
_entity.id
_entity.type
_entity.pdbx_description
1 polymer ?
#
loop_
_entity_poly.entity_id
_entity_poly.type
_entity_poly.pdbx_seq_one_letter_code
_entity_poly.pdbx_strand_id
1 'polypeptide(L)'
;MSRAGQIALITAGTAAAGLLGYVVYFDYMRRNSPEFRKGLRKQHKKIKQAADAAAKEQEIRDARELTLALVELELETPPSTPEQMEAYFQEHVATAEALAAQGPSEYVKAATHFYRALRVYPQPVELLMIYQKVCPEPVFQLVLKLTQLTSAVNAGAAAGGRGAAAPAAVPASVADIDDAAPAADAELSPIEKLAEEVDAAIKAEAAEEAAEEEAEEEAEEEAEEAASSEGAPSANSSGAEWERVSNNA
;
A
#
# COMPACT_ATOMS: atom_id res chain seq x y z
N MET A 1 35.00 25.34 63.94
CA MET A 1 35.58 24.62 62.78
C MET A 1 37.02 25.05 62.60
N SER A 2 37.93 24.11 62.35
CA SER A 2 39.32 24.45 62.01
C SER A 2 39.37 25.08 60.61
N ARG A 3 40.35 25.96 60.35
CA ARG A 3 40.56 26.56 59.02
C ARG A 3 40.71 25.49 57.94
N ALA A 4 41.34 24.36 58.26
CA ALA A 4 41.45 23.20 57.37
C ALA A 4 40.08 22.59 57.02
N GLY A 5 39.16 22.48 58.00
CA GLY A 5 37.80 21.99 57.75
C GLY A 5 36.96 22.95 56.90
N GLN A 6 37.16 24.26 57.03
CA GLN A 6 36.52 25.25 56.14
C GLN A 6 37.03 25.16 54.71
N ILE A 7 38.35 25.02 54.51
CA ILE A 7 38.96 24.86 53.18
C ILE A 7 38.44 23.58 52.51
N ALA A 8 38.37 22.46 53.23
CA ALA A 8 37.88 21.19 52.69
C ALA A 8 36.40 21.23 52.28
N LEU A 9 35.55 21.92 53.04
CA LEU A 9 34.13 22.08 52.69
C LEU A 9 33.94 22.94 51.44
N ILE A 10 34.71 24.02 51.31
CA ILE A 10 34.65 24.92 50.16
C ILE A 10 35.11 24.21 48.88
N THR A 11 36.21 23.44 48.95
CA THR A 11 36.70 22.70 47.78
C THR A 11 35.75 21.57 47.38
N ALA A 12 35.23 20.80 48.34
CA ALA A 12 34.25 19.75 48.07
C ALA A 12 32.94 20.31 47.47
N GLY A 13 32.43 21.42 48.02
CA GLY A 13 31.24 22.08 47.50
C GLY A 13 31.44 22.60 46.07
N THR A 14 32.61 23.18 45.77
CA THR A 14 32.94 23.68 44.43
C THR A 14 33.08 22.54 43.43
N ALA A 15 33.73 21.44 43.82
CA ALA A 15 33.86 20.25 42.97
C ALA A 15 32.49 19.62 42.66
N ALA A 16 31.62 19.48 43.66
CA ALA A 16 30.27 18.95 43.47
C ALA A 16 29.42 19.86 42.56
N ALA A 17 29.49 21.18 42.74
CA ALA A 17 28.78 22.15 41.90
C ALA A 17 29.29 22.13 40.45
N GLY A 18 30.61 22.04 40.24
CA GLY A 18 31.20 21.92 38.91
C GLY A 18 30.77 20.64 38.20
N LEU A 19 30.70 19.52 38.92
CA LEU A 19 30.28 18.24 38.37
C LEU A 19 28.79 18.23 38.02
N LEU A 20 27.93 18.78 38.88
CA LEU A 20 26.50 18.97 38.57
C LEU A 20 26.29 19.91 37.39
N GLY A 21 27.02 21.02 37.35
CA GLY A 21 26.99 21.96 36.22
C GLY A 21 27.39 21.30 34.90
N TYR A 22 28.42 20.45 34.92
CA TYR A 22 28.85 19.70 33.73
C TYR A 22 27.80 18.68 33.28
N VAL A 23 27.15 17.95 34.19
CA VAL A 23 26.09 16.99 33.83
C VAL A 23 24.91 17.70 33.18
N VAL A 24 24.49 18.86 33.72
CA VAL A 24 23.40 19.67 33.12
C VAL A 24 23.82 20.21 31.76
N TYR A 25 25.05 20.73 31.63
CA TYR A 25 25.58 21.23 30.36
C TYR A 25 25.69 20.12 29.30
N PHE A 26 26.14 18.93 29.69
CA PHE A 26 26.29 17.80 28.80
C PHE A 26 24.93 17.29 28.29
N ASP A 27 23.91 17.19 29.16
CA ASP A 27 22.55 16.84 28.71
C ASP A 27 21.96 17.92 27.79
N TYR A 28 22.21 19.21 28.07
CA TYR A 28 21.82 20.32 27.20
C TYR A 28 22.50 20.25 25.83
N MET A 29 23.83 20.06 25.78
CA MET A 29 24.60 19.95 24.55
C MET A 29 24.11 18.77 23.69
N ARG A 30 23.85 17.62 24.32
CA ARG A 30 23.31 16.43 23.64
C ARG A 30 21.93 16.70 23.04
N ARG A 31 21.01 17.28 23.83
CA ARG A 31 19.61 17.53 23.40
C ARG A 31 19.45 18.70 22.44
N ASN A 32 20.36 19.67 22.46
CA ASN A 32 20.31 20.84 21.59
C ASN A 32 21.20 20.72 20.34
N SER A 33 21.76 19.53 20.07
CA SER A 33 22.54 19.30 18.86
C SER A 33 21.64 19.35 17.60
N PRO A 34 22.04 20.10 16.56
CA PRO A 34 21.26 20.23 15.33
C PRO A 34 21.14 18.90 14.58
N GLU A 35 22.17 18.04 14.67
CA GLU A 35 22.19 16.73 14.02
C GLU A 35 21.13 15.76 14.59
N PHE A 36 20.90 15.76 15.91
CA PHE A 36 19.84 14.94 16.52
C PHE A 36 18.44 15.32 16.02
N ARG A 37 18.18 16.63 15.88
CA ARG A 37 16.89 17.14 15.36
C ARG A 37 16.71 16.81 13.89
N LYS A 38 17.79 16.88 13.09
CA LYS A 38 17.78 16.42 11.69
C LYS A 38 17.53 14.92 11.61
N GLY A 39 18.15 14.13 12.48
CA GLY A 39 17.94 12.69 12.61
C GLY A 39 16.49 12.33 12.89
N LEU A 40 15.86 12.96 13.88
CA LEU A 40 14.43 12.75 14.19
C LEU A 40 13.51 13.12 13.02
N ARG A 41 13.78 14.24 12.35
CA ARG A 41 13.01 14.64 11.15
C ARG A 41 13.16 13.62 10.03
N LYS A 42 14.38 13.13 9.78
CA LYS A 42 14.64 12.08 8.80
C LYS A 42 13.91 10.78 9.18
N GLN A 43 13.98 10.35 10.45
CA GLN A 43 13.28 9.15 10.91
C GLN A 43 11.76 9.26 10.82
N HIS A 44 11.18 10.38 11.26
CA HIS A 44 9.73 10.62 11.11
C HIS A 44 9.31 10.66 9.64
N LYS A 45 10.13 11.27 8.77
CA LYS A 45 9.89 11.25 7.33
C LYS A 45 9.93 9.82 6.78
N LYS A 46 10.95 9.02 7.13
CA LYS A 46 11.06 7.62 6.70
C LYS A 46 9.91 6.75 7.20
N ILE A 47 9.50 6.88 8.46
CA ILE A 47 8.34 6.14 9.01
C ILE A 47 7.06 6.53 8.29
N LYS A 48 6.84 7.84 8.07
CA LYS A 48 5.67 8.30 7.33
C LYS A 48 5.70 7.79 5.89
N GLN A 49 6.83 7.88 5.20
CA GLN A 49 6.98 7.38 3.83
C GLN A 49 6.74 5.87 3.75
N ALA A 50 7.28 5.09 4.69
CA ALA A 50 7.04 3.65 4.75
C ALA A 50 5.56 3.31 5.02
N ALA A 51 4.89 4.07 5.89
CA ALA A 51 3.46 3.89 6.15
C ALA A 51 2.59 4.27 4.93
N ASP A 52 2.92 5.39 4.27
CA ASP A 52 2.24 5.84 3.05
C ASP A 52 2.47 4.86 1.90
N ALA A 53 3.68 4.30 1.75
CA ALA A 53 4.01 3.29 0.75
C ALA A 53 3.24 1.98 1.00
N ALA A 54 3.24 1.48 2.24
CA ALA A 54 2.50 0.27 2.61
C ALA A 54 0.98 0.44 2.39
N ALA A 55 0.43 1.62 2.68
CA ALA A 55 -0.99 1.91 2.44
C ALA A 55 -1.33 1.92 0.94
N LYS A 56 -0.47 2.51 0.10
CA LYS A 56 -0.64 2.48 -1.36
C LYS A 56 -0.53 1.07 -1.92
N GLU A 57 0.46 0.31 -1.46
CA GLU A 57 0.63 -1.08 -1.89
C GLU A 57 -0.60 -1.92 -1.52
N GLN A 58 -1.14 -1.73 -0.32
CA GLN A 58 -2.37 -2.38 0.10
C GLN A 58 -3.55 -1.94 -0.78
N GLU A 59 -3.68 -0.66 -1.12
CA GLU A 59 -4.74 -0.18 -2.01
C GLU A 59 -4.63 -0.80 -3.42
N ILE A 60 -3.41 -0.95 -3.96
CA ILE A 60 -3.17 -1.59 -5.26
C ILE A 60 -3.54 -3.07 -5.20
N ARG A 61 -3.15 -3.78 -4.14
CA ARG A 61 -3.51 -5.18 -3.92
C ARG A 61 -5.02 -5.36 -3.82
N ASP A 62 -5.68 -4.55 -2.99
CA ASP A 62 -7.12 -4.56 -2.81
C ASP A 62 -7.86 -4.23 -4.12
N ALA A 63 -7.34 -3.26 -4.90
CA ALA A 63 -7.89 -2.93 -6.21
C ALA A 63 -7.80 -4.09 -7.19
N ARG A 64 -6.66 -4.79 -7.26
CA ARG A 64 -6.47 -5.98 -8.11
C ARG A 64 -7.45 -7.09 -7.71
N GLU A 65 -7.53 -7.41 -6.42
CA GLU A 65 -8.44 -8.45 -5.93
C GLU A 65 -9.91 -8.09 -6.18
N LEU A 66 -10.29 -6.81 -6.00
CA LEU A 66 -11.62 -6.33 -6.34
C LEU A 66 -11.93 -6.47 -7.83
N THR A 67 -10.98 -6.18 -8.73
CA THR A 67 -11.21 -6.35 -10.17
C THR A 67 -11.40 -7.81 -10.56
N LEU A 68 -10.64 -8.74 -9.97
CA LEU A 68 -10.82 -10.17 -10.18
C LEU A 68 -12.18 -10.64 -9.66
N ALA A 69 -12.55 -10.22 -8.45
CA ALA A 69 -13.84 -10.54 -7.85
C ALA A 69 -15.01 -9.99 -8.68
N LEU A 70 -14.86 -8.83 -9.32
CA LEU A 70 -15.89 -8.27 -10.20
C LEU A 70 -16.13 -9.15 -11.43
N VAL A 71 -15.07 -9.68 -12.05
CA VAL A 71 -15.19 -10.62 -13.18
C VAL A 71 -15.96 -11.87 -12.75
N GLU A 72 -15.65 -12.42 -11.58
CA GLU A 72 -16.39 -13.56 -11.02
C GLU A 72 -17.87 -13.24 -10.81
N LEU A 73 -18.17 -12.07 -10.26
CA LEU A 73 -19.54 -11.60 -10.02
C LEU A 73 -20.35 -11.41 -11.31
N GLU A 74 -19.72 -11.00 -12.40
CA GLU A 74 -20.40 -10.83 -13.69
C GLU A 74 -20.73 -12.17 -14.35
N LEU A 75 -19.91 -13.19 -14.11
CA LEU A 75 -20.18 -14.57 -14.57
C LEU A 75 -21.27 -15.25 -13.73
N GLU A 76 -21.40 -14.88 -12.45
CA GLU A 76 -22.45 -15.37 -11.57
C GLU A 76 -23.83 -14.81 -11.95
N THR A 77 -24.79 -15.70 -12.19
CA THR A 77 -26.20 -15.32 -12.37
C THR A 77 -26.92 -15.36 -11.02
N PRO A 78 -27.49 -14.25 -10.54
CA PRO A 78 -28.22 -14.24 -9.27
C PRO A 78 -29.54 -15.02 -9.41
N PRO A 79 -30.04 -15.61 -8.31
CA PRO A 79 -31.32 -16.33 -8.33
C PRO A 79 -32.49 -15.38 -8.64
N SER A 80 -33.45 -15.86 -9.43
CA SER A 80 -34.59 -15.05 -9.90
C SER A 80 -35.87 -15.19 -9.07
N THR A 81 -35.97 -16.18 -8.19
CA THR A 81 -37.18 -16.40 -7.37
C THR A 81 -37.08 -15.69 -6.02
N PRO A 82 -38.18 -15.12 -5.48
CA PRO A 82 -38.15 -14.35 -4.25
C PRO A 82 -37.60 -15.14 -3.05
N GLU A 83 -38.00 -16.40 -2.93
CA GLU A 83 -37.57 -17.30 -1.85
C GLU A 83 -36.06 -17.59 -1.92
N GLN A 84 -35.52 -17.78 -3.13
CA GLN A 84 -34.09 -18.01 -3.32
C GLN A 84 -33.27 -16.71 -3.18
N MET A 85 -33.83 -15.56 -3.57
CA MET A 85 -33.20 -14.25 -3.35
C MET A 85 -33.03 -13.96 -1.86
N GLU A 86 -34.05 -14.25 -1.05
CA GLU A 86 -33.96 -14.06 0.40
C GLU A 86 -32.90 -14.97 1.03
N ALA A 87 -32.85 -16.25 0.63
CA ALA A 87 -31.83 -17.18 1.10
C ALA A 87 -30.41 -16.74 0.69
N TYR A 88 -30.22 -16.37 -0.57
CA TYR A 88 -28.95 -15.88 -1.11
C TYR A 88 -28.48 -14.60 -0.41
N PHE A 89 -29.40 -13.67 -0.15
CA PHE A 89 -29.13 -12.46 0.62
C PHE A 89 -28.63 -12.80 2.04
N GLN A 90 -29.38 -13.64 2.76
CA GLN A 90 -29.04 -14.02 4.13
C GLN A 90 -27.69 -14.73 4.22
N GLU A 91 -27.43 -15.67 3.30
CA GLU A 91 -26.16 -16.40 3.24
C GLU A 91 -24.97 -15.47 3.03
N HIS A 92 -25.07 -14.54 2.08
CA HIS A 92 -23.97 -13.63 1.79
C HIS A 92 -23.77 -12.56 2.84
N VAL A 93 -24.82 -12.04 3.47
CA VAL A 93 -24.66 -11.11 4.60
C VAL A 93 -23.98 -11.81 5.77
N ALA A 94 -24.42 -13.02 6.14
CA ALA A 94 -23.79 -13.77 7.22
C ALA A 94 -22.31 -14.10 6.93
N THR A 95 -22.00 -14.48 5.68
CA THR A 95 -20.63 -14.77 5.25
C THR A 95 -19.77 -13.51 5.25
N ALA A 96 -20.31 -12.38 4.75
CA ALA A 96 -19.61 -11.11 4.73
C ALA A 96 -19.27 -10.61 6.13
N GLU A 97 -20.21 -10.72 7.08
CA GLU A 97 -19.99 -10.38 8.48
C GLU A 97 -18.91 -11.27 9.12
N ALA A 98 -18.95 -12.58 8.85
CA ALA A 98 -17.94 -13.52 9.34
C ALA A 98 -16.53 -13.24 8.78
N LEU A 99 -16.42 -12.83 7.51
CA LEU A 99 -15.15 -12.45 6.89
C LEU A 99 -14.67 -11.09 7.39
N ALA A 100 -15.56 -10.12 7.55
CA ALA A 100 -15.23 -8.81 8.12
C ALA A 100 -14.68 -8.93 9.57
N ALA A 101 -15.13 -9.94 10.33
CA ALA A 101 -14.61 -10.21 11.67
C ALA A 101 -13.17 -10.77 11.68
N GLN A 102 -12.69 -11.34 10.57
CA GLN A 102 -11.34 -11.93 10.47
C GLN A 102 -10.23 -10.88 10.27
N GLY A 103 -10.60 -9.67 9.86
CA GLY A 103 -9.68 -8.54 9.76
C GLY A 103 -9.23 -8.22 8.32
N PRO A 104 -8.19 -7.37 8.17
CA PRO A 104 -7.88 -6.70 6.91
C PRO A 104 -7.62 -7.61 5.71
N SER A 105 -7.11 -8.83 5.94
CA SER A 105 -6.83 -9.80 4.87
C SER A 105 -8.08 -10.31 4.17
N GLU A 106 -9.26 -10.21 4.79
CA GLU A 106 -10.52 -10.73 4.26
C GLU A 106 -11.53 -9.62 3.94
N TYR A 107 -11.13 -8.35 4.04
CA TYR A 107 -12.03 -7.21 3.80
C TYR A 107 -12.50 -7.14 2.35
N VAL A 108 -11.65 -7.47 1.39
CA VAL A 108 -12.03 -7.51 -0.02
C VAL A 108 -13.10 -8.56 -0.26
N LYS A 109 -12.89 -9.80 0.23
CA LYS A 109 -13.88 -10.88 0.09
C LYS A 109 -15.19 -10.56 0.80
N ALA A 110 -15.13 -9.97 2.00
CA ALA A 110 -16.31 -9.49 2.72
C ALA A 110 -17.09 -8.47 1.88
N ALA A 111 -16.41 -7.48 1.28
CA ALA A 111 -17.03 -6.48 0.42
C ALA A 111 -17.69 -7.11 -0.82
N THR A 112 -17.07 -8.12 -1.42
CA THR A 112 -17.65 -8.87 -2.55
C THR A 112 -18.96 -9.56 -2.16
N HIS A 113 -19.03 -10.19 -0.98
CA HIS A 113 -20.28 -10.79 -0.48
C HIS A 113 -21.36 -9.75 -0.14
N PHE A 114 -20.98 -8.61 0.47
CA PHE A 114 -21.94 -7.51 0.67
C PHE A 114 -22.48 -6.97 -0.66
N TYR A 115 -21.66 -6.93 -1.70
CA TYR A 115 -22.11 -6.52 -3.03
C TYR A 115 -23.03 -7.55 -3.70
N ARG A 116 -22.78 -8.86 -3.53
CA ARG A 116 -23.73 -9.91 -3.95
C ARG A 116 -25.12 -9.69 -3.35
N ALA A 117 -25.17 -9.41 -2.05
CA ALA A 117 -26.40 -9.09 -1.33
C ALA A 117 -27.07 -7.80 -1.85
N LEU A 118 -26.31 -6.76 -2.23
CA LEU A 118 -26.86 -5.52 -2.78
C LEU A 118 -27.61 -5.73 -4.11
N ARG A 119 -27.14 -6.65 -4.96
CA ARG A 119 -27.74 -6.89 -6.29
C ARG A 119 -29.12 -7.53 -6.25
N VAL A 120 -29.42 -8.28 -5.20
CA VAL A 120 -30.71 -8.99 -5.04
C VAL A 120 -31.70 -8.22 -4.17
N TYR A 121 -31.26 -7.16 -3.50
CA TYR A 121 -32.11 -6.39 -2.59
C TYR A 121 -32.96 -5.35 -3.35
N PRO A 122 -34.27 -5.24 -3.08
CA PRO A 122 -35.16 -4.37 -3.85
C PRO A 122 -34.88 -2.86 -3.67
N GLN A 123 -34.24 -2.46 -2.57
CA GLN A 123 -33.95 -1.06 -2.23
C GLN A 123 -32.46 -0.87 -1.85
N PRO A 124 -31.53 -0.95 -2.83
CA PRO A 124 -30.09 -1.02 -2.55
C PRO A 124 -29.55 0.21 -1.81
N VAL A 125 -30.18 1.37 -1.97
CA VAL A 125 -29.79 2.61 -1.25
C VAL A 125 -30.04 2.50 0.26
N GLU A 126 -31.15 1.88 0.67
CA GLU A 126 -31.45 1.68 2.09
C GLU A 126 -30.47 0.71 2.72
N LEU A 127 -30.19 -0.40 2.03
CA LEU A 127 -29.24 -1.40 2.49
C LEU A 127 -27.82 -0.81 2.64
N LEU A 128 -27.41 0.04 1.70
CA LEU A 128 -26.13 0.75 1.79
C LEU A 128 -26.04 1.67 3.01
N MET A 129 -27.15 2.34 3.39
CA MET A 129 -27.21 3.16 4.61
C MET A 129 -27.14 2.32 5.89
N ILE A 130 -27.62 1.07 5.85
CA ILE A 130 -27.47 0.13 6.97
C ILE A 130 -26.01 -0.29 7.09
N TYR A 131 -25.36 -0.68 5.99
CA TYR A 131 -23.94 -1.05 5.97
C TYR A 131 -23.03 0.05 6.51
N GLN A 132 -23.31 1.31 6.17
CA GLN A 132 -22.56 2.45 6.73
C GLN A 132 -22.58 2.49 8.26
N LYS A 133 -23.65 1.98 8.91
CA LYS A 133 -23.82 2.01 10.36
C LYS A 133 -23.29 0.76 11.06
N VAL A 134 -23.34 -0.40 10.39
CA VAL A 134 -23.06 -1.70 11.04
C VAL A 134 -21.73 -2.31 10.64
N CYS A 135 -21.18 -1.95 9.49
CA CYS A 135 -19.92 -2.52 8.99
C CYS A 135 -18.71 -1.66 9.37
N PRO A 136 -17.51 -2.26 9.48
CA PRO A 136 -16.27 -1.50 9.58
C PRO A 136 -16.07 -0.57 8.37
N GLU A 137 -15.59 0.66 8.62
CA GLU A 137 -15.36 1.68 7.58
C GLU A 137 -14.54 1.16 6.38
N PRO A 138 -13.43 0.42 6.55
CA PRO A 138 -12.65 -0.07 5.40
C PRO A 138 -13.45 -0.99 4.47
N VAL A 139 -14.30 -1.86 5.03
CA VAL A 139 -15.13 -2.79 4.23
C VAL A 139 -16.20 -2.00 3.48
N PHE A 140 -16.83 -1.02 4.13
CA PHE A 140 -17.84 -0.17 3.49
C PHE A 140 -17.25 0.62 2.31
N GLN A 141 -16.04 1.17 2.46
CA GLN A 141 -15.35 1.87 1.37
C GLN A 141 -15.07 0.94 0.17
N LEU A 142 -14.69 -0.31 0.42
CA LEU A 142 -14.49 -1.31 -0.65
C LEU A 142 -15.80 -1.65 -1.37
N VAL A 143 -16.92 -1.78 -0.66
CA VAL A 143 -18.25 -1.99 -1.27
C VAL A 143 -18.64 -0.82 -2.18
N LEU A 144 -18.37 0.42 -1.75
CA LEU A 144 -18.58 1.61 -2.57
C LEU A 144 -17.70 1.61 -3.82
N LYS A 145 -16.41 1.28 -3.68
CA LYS A 145 -15.47 1.17 -4.81
C LYS A 145 -15.94 0.13 -5.82
N LEU A 146 -16.39 -1.04 -5.37
CA LEU A 146 -16.95 -2.09 -6.23
C LEU A 146 -18.22 -1.60 -6.97
N THR A 147 -19.11 -0.89 -6.27
CA THR A 147 -20.33 -0.28 -6.85
C THR A 147 -20.02 0.81 -7.89
N GLN A 148 -18.91 1.53 -7.74
CA GLN A 148 -18.47 2.50 -8.74
C GLN A 148 -17.86 1.81 -9.97
N LEU A 149 -17.04 0.79 -9.77
CA LEU A 149 -16.40 0.02 -10.84
C LEU A 149 -17.43 -0.68 -11.73
N THR A 150 -18.41 -1.37 -11.13
CA THR A 150 -19.51 -2.01 -11.90
C THR A 150 -20.36 -0.99 -12.66
N SER A 151 -20.63 0.19 -12.10
CA SER A 151 -21.34 1.25 -12.82
C SER A 151 -20.54 1.74 -14.02
N ALA A 152 -19.21 1.83 -13.90
CA ALA A 152 -18.33 2.24 -14.99
C ALA A 152 -18.29 1.18 -16.11
N VAL A 153 -18.18 -0.11 -15.76
CA VAL A 153 -18.24 -1.22 -16.74
C VAL A 153 -19.56 -1.21 -17.50
N ASN A 154 -20.69 -1.10 -16.79
CA ASN A 154 -22.01 -1.03 -17.42
C ASN A 154 -22.20 0.21 -18.32
N ALA A 155 -21.62 1.36 -17.94
CA ALA A 155 -21.65 2.57 -18.75
C ALA A 155 -20.77 2.46 -20.02
N GLY A 156 -19.61 1.80 -19.92
CA GLY A 156 -18.73 1.53 -21.07
C GLY A 156 -19.37 0.58 -22.08
N ALA A 157 -20.03 -0.47 -21.61
CA ALA A 157 -20.80 -1.40 -22.45
C ALA A 157 -21.94 -0.69 -23.20
N ALA A 158 -22.64 0.25 -22.56
CA ALA A 158 -23.71 1.03 -23.18
C ALA A 158 -23.21 2.02 -24.25
N ALA A 159 -21.97 2.52 -24.12
CA ALA A 159 -21.34 3.41 -25.11
C ALA A 159 -20.85 2.66 -26.37
N GLY A 160 -20.39 1.41 -26.22
CA GLY A 160 -19.98 0.54 -27.34
C GLY A 160 -21.14 -0.02 -28.18
N GLY A 161 -22.39 0.07 -27.70
CA GLY A 161 -23.59 -0.47 -28.37
C GLY A 161 -24.29 0.49 -29.34
N ARG A 162 -23.81 1.73 -29.55
CA ARG A 162 -24.43 2.69 -30.49
C ARG A 162 -23.90 2.51 -31.91
N GLY A 163 -24.22 1.36 -32.49
CA GLY A 163 -23.88 0.99 -33.86
C GLY A 163 -24.81 -0.04 -34.48
N ALA A 164 -26.06 -0.14 -34.03
CA ALA A 164 -27.09 -0.89 -34.74
C ALA A 164 -28.43 -0.18 -34.59
N ALA A 165 -28.79 0.57 -35.63
CA ALA A 165 -30.13 1.10 -35.80
C ALA A 165 -31.13 -0.06 -35.76
N ALA A 166 -32.11 0.04 -34.88
CA ALA A 166 -33.29 -0.82 -34.90
C ALA A 166 -34.02 -0.69 -36.24
N PRO A 167 -34.41 -1.79 -36.89
CA PRO A 167 -35.63 -1.82 -37.67
C PRO A 167 -36.75 -2.45 -36.84
N ALA A 168 -37.92 -1.84 -37.01
CA ALA A 168 -39.18 -2.17 -36.38
C ALA A 168 -39.64 -3.62 -36.64
N ALA A 169 -40.50 -4.08 -35.74
CA ALA A 169 -41.11 -5.41 -35.70
C ALA A 169 -41.84 -5.84 -36.98
N VAL A 170 -41.73 -7.14 -37.30
CA VAL A 170 -42.76 -7.96 -37.95
C VAL A 170 -42.59 -9.44 -37.52
N PRO A 171 -43.68 -10.21 -37.33
CA PRO A 171 -43.67 -11.44 -36.53
C PRO A 171 -43.35 -12.73 -37.33
N ALA A 172 -42.75 -13.68 -36.61
CA ALA A 172 -42.64 -15.12 -36.79
C ALA A 172 -43.03 -15.76 -38.15
N SER A 173 -42.06 -16.44 -38.78
CA SER A 173 -42.30 -17.67 -39.54
C SER A 173 -41.09 -18.62 -39.45
N VAL A 174 -41.38 -19.88 -39.11
CA VAL A 174 -40.46 -21.02 -39.11
C VAL A 174 -40.29 -21.53 -40.53
N ALA A 175 -39.11 -21.38 -41.12
CA ALA A 175 -38.54 -22.26 -42.14
C ALA A 175 -37.10 -21.81 -42.46
N ASP A 176 -36.27 -22.79 -42.86
CA ASP A 176 -34.92 -22.69 -43.41
C ASP A 176 -33.77 -22.80 -42.39
N ILE A 177 -33.64 -24.02 -41.87
CA ILE A 177 -32.34 -24.63 -41.60
C ILE A 177 -31.73 -24.98 -42.96
N ASP A 178 -30.63 -24.34 -43.34
CA ASP A 178 -29.64 -24.98 -44.19
C ASP A 178 -28.22 -24.44 -43.93
N ASP A 179 -27.31 -25.36 -44.11
CA ASP A 179 -25.96 -25.49 -43.58
C ASP A 179 -24.94 -24.56 -44.26
N ALA A 180 -24.20 -23.78 -43.47
CA ALA A 180 -22.97 -23.11 -43.91
C ALA A 180 -22.11 -22.76 -42.69
N ALA A 181 -21.22 -23.67 -42.31
CA ALA A 181 -20.04 -23.34 -41.53
C ALA A 181 -19.17 -22.31 -42.25
N PRO A 182 -18.61 -21.34 -41.52
CA PRO A 182 -17.23 -20.98 -41.77
C PRO A 182 -16.36 -21.11 -40.53
N ALA A 183 -15.12 -21.47 -40.85
CA ALA A 183 -13.97 -21.71 -40.00
C ALA A 183 -13.82 -20.77 -38.81
N ALA A 184 -13.31 -21.38 -37.73
CA ALA A 184 -12.72 -20.70 -36.60
C ALA A 184 -11.52 -19.86 -37.04
N ASP A 185 -11.71 -18.54 -37.05
CA ASP A 185 -10.64 -17.59 -36.79
C ASP A 185 -10.91 -17.01 -35.40
N ALA A 186 -10.13 -17.47 -34.43
CA ALA A 186 -10.16 -17.01 -33.05
C ALA A 186 -9.56 -15.60 -32.97
N GLU A 187 -10.37 -14.58 -33.25
CA GLU A 187 -10.05 -13.23 -32.80
C GLU A 187 -10.46 -13.08 -31.33
N LEU A 188 -9.45 -13.01 -30.47
CA LEU A 188 -9.55 -12.78 -29.02
C LEU A 188 -10.47 -11.59 -28.70
N SER A 189 -11.26 -11.76 -27.65
CA SER A 189 -12.28 -10.80 -27.23
C SER A 189 -11.64 -9.46 -26.82
N PRO A 190 -12.35 -8.31 -26.96
CA PRO A 190 -11.86 -7.00 -26.54
C PRO A 190 -11.42 -6.92 -25.05
N ILE A 191 -11.86 -7.88 -24.24
CA ILE A 191 -11.62 -7.96 -22.79
C ILE A 191 -10.22 -8.53 -22.50
N GLU A 192 -9.78 -9.53 -23.28
CA GLU A 192 -8.42 -10.07 -23.16
C GLU A 192 -7.37 -9.04 -23.57
N LYS A 193 -7.69 -8.20 -24.56
CA LYS A 193 -6.82 -7.08 -24.98
C LYS A 193 -6.70 -6.01 -23.89
N LEU A 194 -7.77 -5.71 -23.16
CA LEU A 194 -7.71 -4.77 -22.03
C LEU A 194 -6.96 -5.35 -20.84
N ALA A 195 -7.13 -6.65 -20.56
CA ALA A 195 -6.35 -7.33 -19.52
C ALA A 195 -4.85 -7.34 -19.87
N GLU A 196 -4.51 -7.58 -21.14
CA GLU A 196 -3.12 -7.57 -21.62
C GLU A 196 -2.52 -6.16 -21.64
N GLU A 197 -3.31 -5.13 -21.96
CA GLU A 197 -2.88 -3.72 -21.93
C GLU A 197 -2.67 -3.22 -20.49
N VAL A 198 -3.50 -3.65 -19.54
CA VAL A 198 -3.33 -3.35 -18.12
C VAL A 198 -2.14 -4.11 -17.51
N ASP A 199 -1.94 -5.38 -17.87
CA ASP A 199 -0.75 -6.14 -17.47
C ASP A 199 0.53 -5.54 -18.05
N ALA A 200 0.49 -5.02 -19.29
CA ALA A 200 1.62 -4.33 -19.91
C ALA A 200 1.90 -2.97 -19.24
N ALA A 201 0.88 -2.21 -18.87
CA ALA A 201 1.04 -0.96 -18.14
C ALA A 201 1.61 -1.19 -16.73
N ILE A 202 1.15 -2.23 -16.04
CA ILE A 202 1.67 -2.64 -14.72
C ILE A 202 3.14 -3.10 -14.83
N LYS A 203 3.48 -3.82 -15.90
CA LYS A 203 4.85 -4.27 -16.14
C LYS A 203 5.77 -3.11 -16.53
N ALA A 204 5.25 -2.07 -17.17
CA ALA A 204 5.98 -0.85 -17.45
C ALA A 204 6.24 -0.03 -16.17
N GLU A 205 5.23 0.15 -15.30
CA GLU A 205 5.43 0.81 -13.99
C GLU A 205 6.40 0.02 -13.09
N ALA A 206 6.31 -1.32 -13.07
CA ALA A 206 7.25 -2.15 -12.31
C ALA A 206 8.69 -2.11 -12.87
N ALA A 207 8.84 -1.89 -14.18
CA ALA A 207 10.15 -1.72 -14.81
C ALA A 207 10.73 -0.31 -14.58
N GLU A 208 9.87 0.71 -14.46
CA GLU A 208 10.27 2.07 -14.09
C GLU A 208 10.68 2.11 -12.60
N GLU A 209 9.96 1.42 -11.72
CA GLU A 209 10.32 1.26 -10.30
C GLU A 209 11.64 0.50 -10.12
N ALA A 210 11.88 -0.56 -10.90
CA ALA A 210 13.15 -1.29 -10.89
C ALA A 210 14.32 -0.49 -11.47
N ALA A 211 14.07 0.37 -12.47
CA ALA A 211 15.09 1.24 -13.05
C ALA A 211 15.45 2.41 -12.12
N GLU A 212 14.51 2.91 -11.32
CA GLU A 212 14.79 3.89 -10.27
C GLU A 212 15.56 3.26 -9.10
N GLU A 213 15.27 2.00 -8.75
CA GLU A 213 16.00 1.25 -7.70
C GLU A 213 17.44 0.91 -8.12
N GLU A 214 17.68 0.50 -9.37
CA GLU A 214 19.04 0.30 -9.92
C GLU A 214 19.82 1.62 -10.03
N ALA A 215 19.15 2.74 -10.36
CA ALA A 215 19.78 4.06 -10.42
C ALA A 215 20.13 4.64 -9.03
N GLU A 216 19.36 4.29 -7.98
CA GLU A 216 19.70 4.62 -6.60
C GLU A 216 20.86 3.76 -6.07
N GLU A 217 20.96 2.49 -6.48
CA GLU A 217 22.06 1.58 -6.10
C GLU A 217 23.39 1.97 -6.77
N GLU A 218 23.40 2.34 -8.06
CA GLU A 218 24.59 2.88 -8.74
C GLU A 218 25.04 4.24 -8.14
N ALA A 219 24.10 5.08 -7.70
CA ALA A 219 24.42 6.37 -7.07
C ALA A 219 24.98 6.22 -5.65
N GLU A 220 24.61 5.16 -4.91
CA GLU A 220 25.22 4.83 -3.62
C GLU A 220 26.62 4.23 -3.78
N GLU A 221 26.87 3.43 -4.83
CA GLU A 221 28.19 2.86 -5.13
C GLU A 221 29.20 3.92 -5.59
N GLU A 222 28.80 4.87 -6.45
CA GLU A 222 29.65 6.02 -6.83
C GLU A 222 29.94 6.97 -5.64
N ALA A 223 29.03 7.08 -4.67
CA ALA A 223 29.23 7.88 -3.46
C ALA A 223 30.20 7.21 -2.47
N GLU A 224 30.22 5.87 -2.38
CA GLU A 224 31.23 5.13 -1.61
C GLU A 224 32.61 5.17 -2.27
N GLU A 225 32.71 5.11 -3.60
CA GLU A 225 33.97 5.23 -4.33
C GLU A 225 34.58 6.64 -4.21
N ALA A 226 33.75 7.68 -4.26
CA ALA A 226 34.16 9.07 -4.02
C ALA A 226 34.64 9.30 -2.58
N ALA A 227 34.02 8.65 -1.59
CA ALA A 227 34.44 8.73 -0.19
C ALA A 227 35.77 8.00 0.09
N SER A 228 36.15 7.02 -0.75
CA SER A 228 37.40 6.27 -0.64
C SER A 228 38.59 6.95 -1.35
N SER A 229 38.34 7.90 -2.26
CA SER A 229 39.38 8.60 -3.04
C SER A 229 39.78 9.98 -2.52
N GLU A 230 39.00 10.62 -1.63
CA GLU A 230 39.39 11.87 -0.96
C GLU A 230 39.95 11.66 0.46
N GLY A 231 41.27 11.50 0.53
CA GLY A 231 42.06 12.14 1.60
C GLY A 231 42.56 11.26 2.76
N ALA A 232 43.70 10.60 2.54
CA ALA A 232 44.68 10.40 3.60
C ALA A 232 45.42 11.72 3.89
N PRO A 233 45.33 12.32 5.09
CA PRO A 233 46.33 13.28 5.51
C PRO A 233 47.55 12.53 6.06
N SER A 234 48.64 12.62 5.30
CA SER A 234 50.01 12.44 5.79
C SER A 234 50.21 13.28 7.07
N ALA A 235 50.26 12.62 8.22
CA ALA A 235 50.72 13.22 9.47
C ALA A 235 52.16 12.76 9.72
N ASN A 236 53.10 13.63 9.31
CA ASN A 236 54.51 13.49 9.61
C ASN A 236 54.80 13.75 11.11
N SER A 237 55.68 12.91 11.66
CA SER A 237 56.55 13.09 12.83
C SER A 237 55.99 13.67 14.13
N SER A 238 55.75 12.82 15.12
CA SER A 238 56.53 12.76 16.37
C SER A 238 55.87 11.79 17.36
N GLY A 239 56.60 10.77 17.83
CA GLY A 239 56.13 9.98 18.99
C GLY A 239 56.52 8.51 19.12
N ALA A 240 57.38 7.94 18.27
CA ALA A 240 57.71 6.50 18.33
C ALA A 240 59.22 6.22 18.45
N GLU A 241 59.90 6.85 19.42
CA GLU A 241 61.34 6.68 19.63
C GLU A 241 61.75 6.11 21.00
N TRP A 242 60.84 5.45 21.73
CA TRP A 242 61.16 4.84 23.04
C TRP A 242 61.22 3.30 23.04
N GLU A 243 60.97 2.62 21.92
CA GLU A 243 60.78 1.16 21.89
C GLU A 243 61.95 0.34 21.31
N ARG A 244 63.13 0.93 21.10
CA ARG A 244 64.33 0.21 20.60
C ARG A 244 65.46 -0.04 21.61
N VAL A 245 65.32 0.35 22.88
CA VAL A 245 66.36 0.10 23.91
C VAL A 245 65.90 -0.97 24.91
N SER A 246 65.51 -2.15 24.42
CA SER A 246 65.23 -3.30 25.30
C SER A 246 65.67 -4.67 24.76
N ASN A 247 66.19 -4.76 23.53
CA ASN A 247 66.58 -6.05 22.94
C ASN A 247 68.06 -6.08 22.50
N ASN A 248 68.95 -5.53 23.33
CA ASN A 248 70.36 -5.89 23.27
C ASN A 248 71.00 -5.73 24.67
N ALA A 249 70.83 -6.76 25.50
CA ALA A 249 71.66 -7.08 26.65
C ALA A 249 71.71 -8.61 26.79
#